data_AF-F9RWK0-F1
#
_entry.id   AF-F9RWK0-F1
#
_cell.length_a   1.000
_cell.length_b   1.000
_cell.length_c   1.000
_cell.angle_alpha   90.00
_cell.angle_beta   90.00
_cell.angle_gamma   90.00
#
_symmetry.space_group_name_H-M   'P 1'
#
loop_
_entity.id
_entity.type
_entity.pdbx_description
1 polymer ?
#
loop_
_entity_poly.entity_id
_entity_poly.type
_entity_poly.pdbx_seq_one_letter_code
_entity_poly.pdbx_strand_id
1 'polypeptide(L)'
;MFLSSESNQHNFDSWTIDSGYAYSLFDNVDLYVGTRLTKQNEGGFLSGLSYQVSPRLSVKSTLHSYTDDDAPEGQESGIGAEVSSRVQLSEHLDFHATLDYQEWQKGFEVGIGFRF
;
A
#
# COMPACT_ATOMS: atom_id res chain seq x y z
N MET A 1 -13.42 6.08 8.58
CA MET A 1 -13.50 4.84 7.78
C MET A 1 -12.86 5.14 6.45
N PHE A 2 -11.95 4.29 5.99
CA PHE A 2 -11.36 4.40 4.66
C PHE A 2 -11.67 3.13 3.86
N LEU A 3 -11.84 3.31 2.56
CA LEU A 3 -11.95 2.25 1.59
C LEU A 3 -11.08 2.66 0.40
N SER A 4 -10.09 1.85 0.07
CA SER A 4 -9.21 2.06 -1.06
C SER A 4 -9.23 0.83 -1.94
N SER A 5 -9.21 1.04 -3.24
CA SER A 5 -9.04 -0.01 -4.22
C SER A 5 -7.86 0.40 -5.08
N GLU A 6 -6.85 -0.47 -5.15
CA GLU A 6 -5.71 -0.29 -6.04
C GLU A 6 -5.70 -1.41 -7.05
N SER A 7 -5.54 -1.04 -8.32
CA SER A 7 -5.35 -1.97 -9.43
C SER A 7 -3.89 -1.84 -9.83
N ASN A 8 -3.09 -2.89 -9.62
CA ASN A 8 -1.71 -2.86 -10.04
C ASN A 8 -1.64 -3.05 -11.56
N GLN A 9 -0.92 -2.19 -12.27
CA GLN A 9 -0.81 -2.22 -13.73
C GLN A 9 0.27 -3.20 -14.21
N HIS A 10 1.13 -3.71 -13.32
CA HIS A 10 2.23 -4.62 -13.66
C HIS A 10 1.78 -6.09 -13.81
N ASN A 11 0.74 -6.49 -13.10
CA ASN A 11 0.03 -7.75 -13.30
C ASN A 11 -1.43 -7.41 -13.61
N PHE A 12 -1.86 -7.60 -14.85
CA PHE A 12 -3.21 -7.27 -15.35
C PHE A 12 -4.36 -8.01 -14.59
N ASP A 13 -4.01 -8.78 -13.57
CA ASP A 13 -4.88 -9.67 -12.83
C ASP A 13 -4.76 -9.53 -11.30
N SER A 14 -4.02 -8.55 -10.76
CA SER A 14 -3.98 -8.30 -9.30
C SER A 14 -4.74 -7.02 -8.93
N TRP A 15 -5.79 -7.22 -8.11
CA TRP A 15 -6.53 -6.14 -7.47
C TRP A 15 -6.42 -6.30 -5.95
N THR A 16 -6.31 -5.17 -5.27
CA THR A 16 -6.20 -5.10 -3.82
C THR A 16 -7.24 -4.12 -3.29
N ILE A 17 -8.04 -4.58 -2.31
CA ILE A 17 -9.02 -3.76 -1.59
C ILE A 17 -8.54 -3.59 -0.15
N ASP A 18 -8.32 -2.34 0.25
CA ASP A 18 -7.97 -1.98 1.61
C ASP A 18 -9.18 -1.34 2.29
N SER A 19 -9.54 -1.83 3.47
CA SER A 19 -10.65 -1.30 4.26
C SER A 19 -10.27 -1.14 5.72
N GLY A 20 -10.74 -0.08 6.38
CA GLY A 20 -10.49 0.07 7.80
C GLY A 20 -10.74 1.45 8.38
N TYR A 21 -9.99 1.76 9.44
CA TYR A 21 -10.06 3.00 10.18
C TYR A 21 -8.72 3.74 10.11
N ALA A 22 -8.80 5.03 9.81
CA ALA A 22 -7.67 5.94 9.86
C ALA A 22 -7.91 6.94 10.99
N TYR A 23 -6.84 7.29 11.70
CA TYR A 23 -6.82 8.18 12.83
C TYR A 23 -5.65 9.15 12.68
N SER A 24 -5.95 10.44 12.60
CA SER A 24 -4.93 11.49 12.58
C SER A 24 -4.36 11.67 13.98
N LEU A 25 -3.08 11.31 14.15
CA LEU A 25 -2.36 11.50 15.40
C LEU A 25 -1.87 12.94 15.54
N PHE A 26 -1.45 13.54 14.41
CA PHE A 26 -0.95 14.91 14.30
C PHE A 26 -1.41 15.51 12.96
N ASP A 27 -1.23 16.82 12.78
CA ASP A 27 -1.59 17.53 11.53
C ASP A 27 -0.88 16.97 10.29
N ASN A 28 0.21 16.23 10.48
CA ASN A 28 1.05 15.65 9.43
C ASN A 28 1.25 14.14 9.57
N VAL A 29 0.58 13.46 10.52
CA VAL A 29 0.73 12.02 10.73
C VAL A 29 -0.63 11.35 10.91
N ASP A 30 -0.95 10.44 10.00
CA ASP A 30 -2.15 9.60 10.07
C ASP A 30 -1.75 8.14 10.30
N LEU A 31 -2.35 7.51 11.31
CA LEU A 31 -2.24 6.07 11.55
C LEU A 31 -3.47 5.39 10.96
N TYR A 32 -3.30 4.33 10.19
CA TYR A 32 -4.41 3.54 9.66
C TYR A 32 -4.24 2.06 9.99
N VAL A 33 -5.36 1.43 10.32
CA VAL A 33 -5.45 0.00 10.64
C VAL A 33 -6.70 -0.57 9.99
N GLY A 34 -6.61 -1.80 9.51
CA GLY A 34 -7.66 -2.39 8.72
C GLY A 34 -7.32 -3.78 8.24
N THR A 35 -7.98 -4.16 7.16
CA THR A 35 -7.76 -5.42 6.47
C THR A 35 -7.50 -5.15 5.00
N ARG A 36 -6.62 -5.96 4.42
CA ARG A 36 -6.30 -5.98 3.00
C ARG A 36 -6.86 -7.26 2.41
N LEU A 37 -7.58 -7.13 1.31
CA LEU A 37 -8.18 -8.24 0.56
C LEU A 37 -7.56 -8.25 -0.84
N THR A 38 -6.95 -9.37 -1.20
CA THR A 38 -6.32 -9.56 -2.50
C THR A 38 -7.14 -10.56 -3.33
N LYS A 39 -6.94 -10.58 -4.65
CA LYS A 39 -7.65 -11.47 -5.59
C LYS A 39 -7.72 -12.94 -5.15
N GLN A 40 -6.70 -13.46 -4.49
CA GLN A 40 -6.64 -14.85 -4.01
C GLN A 40 -7.58 -15.14 -2.82
N ASN A 41 -8.46 -14.19 -2.46
CA ASN A 41 -9.36 -14.29 -1.31
C ASN A 41 -8.61 -14.41 0.04
N GLU A 42 -7.34 -14.00 0.03
CA GLU A 42 -6.46 -13.93 1.18
C GLU A 42 -6.76 -12.63 1.92
N GLY A 43 -7.42 -12.77 3.06
CA GLY A 43 -7.69 -11.66 3.98
C GLY A 43 -6.51 -11.46 4.91
N GLY A 44 -5.78 -10.35 4.75
CA GLY A 44 -4.65 -9.96 5.59
C GLY A 44 -5.00 -8.83 6.55
N PHE A 45 -4.25 -8.74 7.65
CA PHE A 45 -4.24 -7.52 8.47
C PHE A 45 -3.45 -6.42 7.75
N LEU A 46 -3.91 -5.19 7.85
CA LEU A 46 -3.27 -4.01 7.30
C LEU A 46 -3.07 -3.00 8.43
N SER A 47 -1.87 -2.46 8.53
CA SER A 47 -1.59 -1.32 9.38
C SER A 47 -0.60 -0.39 8.70
N GLY A 48 -0.56 0.86 9.09
CA GLY A 48 0.46 1.74 8.60
C GLY A 48 0.29 3.16 9.06
N LEU A 49 1.25 3.96 8.65
CA LEU A 49 1.40 5.35 9.01
C LEU A 49 1.68 6.17 7.75
N SER A 50 0.96 7.25 7.59
CA SER A 50 1.12 8.23 6.52
C SER A 50 1.71 9.50 7.12
N TYR A 51 2.86 9.91 6.61
CA TYR A 51 3.57 11.11 7.00
C TYR A 51 3.53 12.14 5.87
N GLN A 52 2.90 13.27 6.13
CA GLN A 52 2.83 14.39 5.20
C GLN A 52 4.03 15.32 5.41
N VAL A 53 5.06 15.16 4.58
CA VAL A 53 6.27 16.00 4.63
C VAL A 53 5.94 17.43 4.20
N SER A 54 5.16 17.57 3.13
CA SER A 54 4.74 18.84 2.53
C SER A 54 3.36 18.70 1.90
N PRO A 55 2.66 19.81 1.56
CA PRO A 55 1.38 19.75 0.84
C PRO A 55 1.43 18.94 -0.46
N ARG A 56 2.61 18.81 -1.05
CA ARG A 56 2.86 18.12 -2.33
C ARG A 56 3.65 16.80 -2.18
N LEU A 57 4.07 16.44 -0.97
CA LEU A 57 4.91 15.26 -0.74
C LEU A 57 4.41 14.51 0.49
N SER A 58 4.00 13.27 0.30
CA SER A 58 3.66 12.36 1.38
C SER A 58 4.44 11.06 1.26
N VAL A 59 4.75 10.48 2.41
CA VAL A 59 5.39 9.18 2.54
C VAL A 59 4.50 8.32 3.41
N LYS A 60 4.11 7.17 2.91
CA LYS A 60 3.27 6.19 3.58
C LYS A 60 4.09 4.94 3.79
N SER A 61 4.09 4.45 5.02
CA SER A 61 4.62 3.15 5.37
C SER A 61 3.46 2.27 5.78
N THR A 62 3.43 1.08 5.22
CA THR A 62 2.35 0.10 5.36
C THR A 62 3.00 -1.22 5.79
N LEU A 63 2.44 -1.86 6.81
CA LEU A 63 2.71 -3.24 7.17
C LEU A 63 1.44 -4.04 6.91
N HIS A 64 1.55 -5.09 6.12
CA HIS A 64 0.42 -5.95 5.82
C HIS A 64 0.80 -7.41 5.94
N SER A 65 -0.14 -8.26 6.35
CA SER A 65 0.05 -9.70 6.26
C SER A 65 -0.24 -10.14 4.84
N TYR A 66 0.60 -11.04 4.32
CA TYR A 66 0.36 -11.74 3.06
C TYR A 66 0.27 -13.24 3.35
N THR A 67 -0.52 -13.91 2.53
CA THR A 67 -0.47 -15.35 2.34
C THR A 67 -0.10 -15.55 0.87
N ASP A 68 0.72 -16.54 0.57
CA ASP A 68 1.05 -16.91 -0.80
C ASP A 68 1.26 -18.42 -0.83
N ASP A 69 0.30 -19.14 -1.43
CA ASP A 69 0.34 -20.60 -1.56
C ASP A 69 1.46 -21.09 -2.51
N ASP A 70 2.06 -20.23 -3.32
CA ASP A 70 3.20 -20.54 -4.21
C ASP A 70 4.57 -20.26 -3.55
N ALA A 71 4.60 -19.75 -2.31
CA ALA A 71 5.83 -19.48 -1.57
C ALA A 71 6.54 -20.78 -1.09
N PRO A 72 7.86 -20.73 -0.80
CA PRO A 72 8.59 -21.88 -0.27
C PRO A 72 7.99 -22.43 1.03
N GLU A 73 8.07 -23.75 1.24
CA GLU A 73 7.58 -24.40 2.47
C GLU A 73 8.10 -23.67 3.73
N GLY A 74 7.18 -23.15 4.54
CA GLY A 74 7.49 -22.36 5.74
C GLY A 74 7.43 -20.83 5.57
N GLN A 75 7.16 -20.32 4.36
CA GLN A 75 6.99 -18.90 4.03
C GLN A 75 5.63 -18.57 3.39
N GLU A 76 4.69 -19.52 3.43
CA GLU A 76 3.33 -19.42 2.89
C GLU A 76 2.52 -18.26 3.49
N SER A 77 2.89 -17.79 4.68
CA SER A 77 2.29 -16.60 5.29
C SER A 77 3.34 -15.80 6.02
N GLY A 78 3.22 -14.47 5.95
CA GLY A 78 4.20 -13.58 6.52
C GLY A 78 3.71 -12.15 6.65
N ILE A 79 4.64 -11.27 6.99
CA ILE A 79 4.40 -9.83 7.07
C ILE A 79 5.24 -9.16 5.99
N GLY A 80 4.57 -8.41 5.12
CA GLY A 80 5.14 -7.52 4.14
C GLY A 80 5.24 -6.10 4.68
N ALA A 81 6.30 -5.41 4.28
CA ALA A 81 6.50 -4.00 4.53
C ALA A 81 6.54 -3.25 3.21
N GLU A 82 5.65 -2.29 3.06
CA GLU A 82 5.51 -1.45 1.87
C GLU A 82 5.78 0.00 2.25
N VAL A 83 6.61 0.67 1.47
CA VAL A 83 6.91 2.08 1.62
C VAL A 83 6.53 2.77 0.31
N SER A 84 5.48 3.58 0.35
CA SER A 84 5.04 4.38 -0.79
C SER A 84 5.35 5.85 -0.56
N SER A 85 5.79 6.51 -1.62
CA SER A 85 5.99 7.94 -1.67
C SER A 85 5.10 8.50 -2.77
N ARG A 86 4.42 9.61 -2.48
CA ARG A 86 3.57 10.30 -3.45
C ARG A 86 4.00 11.76 -3.54
N VAL A 87 4.22 12.20 -4.77
CA VAL A 87 4.65 13.57 -5.10
C VAL A 87 3.65 14.18 -6.07
N GLN A 88 3.01 15.27 -5.66
CA GLN A 88 2.12 16.03 -6.52
C GLN A 88 2.95 17.00 -7.41
N LEU A 89 3.14 16.61 -8.67
CA LEU A 89 3.85 17.41 -9.67
C LEU A 89 2.99 18.58 -10.15
N SER A 90 1.70 18.36 -10.36
CA SER A 90 0.71 19.37 -10.76
C SER A 90 -0.65 19.05 -10.13
N GLU A 91 -1.64 19.94 -10.25
CA GLU A 91 -2.99 19.67 -9.73
C GLU A 91 -3.62 18.39 -10.29
N HIS A 92 -3.25 18.02 -11.52
CA HIS A 92 -3.77 16.86 -12.25
C HIS A 92 -2.78 15.68 -12.36
N LEU A 93 -1.57 15.82 -11.78
CA LEU A 93 -0.48 14.87 -11.98
C LEU A 93 0.18 14.54 -10.65
N ASP A 94 0.06 13.29 -10.23
CA ASP A 94 0.79 12.74 -9.10
C ASP A 94 1.74 11.64 -9.54
N PHE A 95 2.95 11.69 -9.02
CA PHE A 95 3.93 10.63 -9.17
C PHE A 95 3.87 9.78 -7.90
N HIS A 96 3.77 8.47 -8.04
CA HIS A 96 3.84 7.54 -6.92
C HIS A 96 4.96 6.53 -7.15
N ALA A 97 5.73 6.27 -6.09
CA ALA A 97 6.74 5.23 -6.07
C ALA A 97 6.52 4.38 -4.83
N THR A 98 6.25 3.09 -5.05
CA THR A 98 5.96 2.11 -4.01
C THR A 98 7.06 1.07 -4.01
N LEU A 99 7.70 0.89 -2.86
CA LEU A 99 8.68 -0.17 -2.64
C LEU A 99 8.04 -1.19 -1.70
N ASP A 100 7.84 -2.40 -2.21
CA ASP A 100 7.26 -3.51 -1.46
C ASP A 100 8.37 -4.50 -1.10
N TYR A 101 8.44 -4.84 0.18
CA TYR A 101 9.40 -5.77 0.74
C TYR A 101 8.66 -6.89 1.45
N GLN A 102 8.74 -8.08 0.88
CA GLN A 102 8.31 -9.33 1.46
C GLN A 102 9.52 -10.24 1.67
N GLU A 103 9.42 -11.22 2.56
CA GLU A 103 10.57 -12.06 2.96
C GLU A 103 11.16 -12.83 1.76
N TRP A 104 10.30 -13.27 0.83
CA TRP A 104 10.67 -14.03 -0.36
C TRP A 104 10.58 -13.22 -1.67
N GLN A 105 9.87 -12.08 -1.67
CA GLN A 105 9.68 -11.23 -2.85
C GLN A 105 10.06 -9.77 -2.58
N LYS A 106 10.77 -9.14 -3.51
CA LYS A 106 11.07 -7.70 -3.46
C LYS A 106 10.51 -7.04 -4.72
N GLY A 107 9.57 -6.11 -4.53
CA GLY A 107 8.94 -5.35 -5.59
C GLY A 107 9.35 -3.88 -5.53
N PHE A 108 9.62 -3.28 -6.68
CA PHE A 108 9.67 -1.83 -6.81
C PHE A 108 8.74 -1.40 -7.93
N GLU A 109 7.84 -0.50 -7.60
CA GLU A 109 6.83 0.03 -8.50
C GLU A 109 6.97 1.55 -8.59
N VAL A 110 6.92 2.05 -9.82
CA VAL A 110 6.81 3.48 -10.11
C VAL A 110 5.66 3.70 -11.06
N GLY A 111 4.82 4.67 -10.73
CA GLY A 111 3.66 5.00 -11.52
C GLY A 111 3.37 6.50 -11.51
N ILE A 112 2.56 6.89 -12.48
CA ILE A 112 2.09 8.26 -12.65
C ILE A 112 0.56 8.20 -12.62
N GLY A 113 -0.02 8.83 -11.60
CA GLY A 113 -1.45 9.04 -11.45
C GLY A 113 -1.88 10.32 -12.16
N PHE A 114 -2.99 10.22 -12.89
CA PHE A 114 -3.71 11.38 -13.41
C PHE A 114 -5.01 11.52 -12.62
N ARG A 115 -5.20 12.70 -12.02
CA ARG A 115 -6.47 13.08 -11.39
C ARG A 115 -7.20 14.03 -12.32
N PHE A 116 -8.37 13.63 -12.79
CA PHE A 116 -9.32 14.45 -13.54
C PHE A 116 -10.55 14.76 -12.69
#